data_AF-A0A1V8RL93-F1
#
_entry.id   AF-A0A1V8RL93-F1
#
_cell.length_a   1.000
_cell.length_b   1.000
_cell.length_c   1.000
_cell.angle_alpha   90.00
_cell.angle_beta   90.00
_cell.angle_gamma   90.00
#
_symmetry.space_group_name_H-M   'P 1'
#
loop_
_entity.id
_entity.type
_entity.pdbx_description
1 polymer ?
#
loop_
_entity_poly.entity_id
_entity_poly.type
_entity_poly.pdbx_seq_one_letter_code
_entity_poly.pdbx_strand_id
1 'polypeptide(L)' 'MQDEKQTALSRRNFLRAFGGASTAAAATVALTPTEALAYDPGTEEMRARYKETEHIKAFYRVNRYPEHK' A
#
# COMPACT_ATOMS: atom_id res chain seq x y z
N MET A 1 12.38 -10.57 30.07
CA MET A 1 13.21 -10.72 28.85
C MET A 1 13.29 -12.16 28.32
N GLN A 2 13.32 -13.21 29.16
CA GLN A 2 13.37 -14.61 28.68
C GLN A 2 11.97 -15.18 28.34
N ASP A 3 10.94 -14.81 29.10
CA ASP A 3 9.55 -15.28 28.90
C ASP A 3 8.92 -14.75 27.60
N GLU A 4 9.25 -13.52 27.20
CA GLU A 4 8.79 -12.92 25.95
C GLU A 4 9.37 -13.63 24.71
N LYS A 5 10.63 -14.11 24.80
CA LYS A 5 11.25 -14.89 23.73
C LYS A 5 10.63 -16.28 23.62
N GLN A 6 10.32 -16.94 24.74
CA GLN A 6 9.63 -18.24 24.72
C GLN A 6 8.19 -18.13 24.18
N THR A 7 7.45 -17.09 24.59
CA THR A 7 6.09 -16.84 24.07
C THR A 7 6.08 -16.44 22.59
N ALA A 8 7.06 -15.68 22.12
CA ALA A 8 7.22 -15.37 20.69
C ALA A 8 7.52 -16.62 19.84
N LEU A 9 8.35 -17.54 20.35
CA LEU A 9 8.61 -18.83 19.70
C LEU A 9 7.35 -19.71 19.66
N SER A 10 6.54 -19.71 20.73
CA SER A 10 5.26 -20.42 20.79
C SER A 10 4.24 -19.91 19.75
N ARG A 11 4.06 -18.59 19.65
CA ARG A 11 3.16 -17.99 18.65
C ARG A 11 3.58 -18.28 17.21
N ARG A 12 4.89 -18.26 16.92
CA ARG A 12 5.43 -18.61 15.60
C ARG A 12 5.16 -20.07 15.24
N ASN A 13 5.27 -20.98 16.20
CA ASN A 13 4.99 -22.39 15.99
C ASN A 13 3.48 -22.64 15.79
N PHE A 14 2.63 -21.94 16.54
CA PHE A 14 1.18 -21.96 16.36
C PHE A 14 0.76 -21.48 14.96
N LEU A 15 1.26 -20.32 14.53
CA LEU A 15 0.99 -19.77 13.20
C LEU A 15 1.56 -20.64 12.07
N ARG A 16 2.69 -21.32 12.27
CA ARG A 16 3.20 -22.29 11.28
C ARG A 16 2.33 -23.53 11.18
N ALA A 17 1.88 -24.08 12.32
CA ALA A 17 1.04 -25.28 12.34
C ALA A 17 -0.36 -25.02 11.74
N PHE A 18 -0.96 -23.86 12.06
CA PHE A 18 -2.31 -23.51 11.62
C PHE A 18 -2.33 -22.79 10.25
N GLY A 19 -1.34 -21.92 10.01
CA GLY A 19 -1.19 -21.16 8.77
C GLY A 19 -0.57 -21.95 7.63
N GLY A 20 0.32 -22.91 7.91
CA GLY A 20 0.98 -23.72 6.86
C GLY A 20 0.03 -24.66 6.13
N ALA A 21 -0.97 -25.21 6.84
CA ALA A 21 -1.98 -26.09 6.25
C ALA A 21 -3.04 -25.33 5.43
N SER A 22 -3.35 -24.08 5.81
CA SER A 22 -4.36 -23.25 5.16
C SER A 22 -3.84 -22.54 3.90
N THR A 23 -2.54 -22.20 3.83
CA THR A 23 -1.94 -21.59 2.63
C THR A 23 -1.78 -22.56 1.45
N ALA A 24 -1.62 -23.86 1.70
CA ALA A 24 -1.41 -24.84 0.63
C ALA A 24 -2.65 -25.06 -0.25
N ALA A 25 -3.86 -24.96 0.32
CA ALA A 25 -5.10 -25.13 -0.42
C ALA A 25 -5.50 -23.88 -1.24
N ALA A 26 -5.06 -22.68 -0.84
CA ALA A 26 -5.32 -21.44 -1.58
C ALA A 26 -4.30 -21.19 -2.70
N ALA A 27 -3.10 -21.78 -2.60
CA ALA A 27 -2.02 -21.56 -3.57
C ALA A 27 -2.22 -22.31 -4.91
N THR A 28 -3.14 -23.28 -4.98
CA THR A 28 -3.33 -24.11 -6.18
C THR A 28 -4.27 -23.51 -7.22
N VAL A 29 -4.97 -22.41 -6.91
CA VAL A 29 -6.05 -21.89 -7.78
C VAL A 29 -5.69 -20.67 -8.63
N ALA A 30 -4.57 -19.95 -8.38
CA ALA A 30 -4.38 -18.68 -9.10
C ALA A 30 -2.93 -18.21 -9.31
N LEU A 31 -2.04 -19.07 -9.81
CA LEU A 31 -0.70 -18.64 -10.27
C LEU A 31 -0.38 -19.13 -11.69
N THR A 32 -1.38 -19.34 -12.55
CA THR A 32 -1.11 -19.30 -13.99
C THR A 32 -0.85 -17.84 -14.36
N PRO A 33 0.35 -17.47 -14.84
CA PRO A 33 0.59 -16.13 -15.36
C PRO A 33 -0.33 -15.94 -16.56
N THR A 34 -1.46 -15.26 -16.35
CA THR A 34 -2.27 -14.77 -17.45
C THR A 34 -1.54 -13.58 -18.04
N GLU A 35 -1.70 -13.38 -19.35
CA GLU A 35 -1.18 -12.20 -20.02
C GLU A 35 -1.65 -10.95 -19.27
N ALA A 36 -0.71 -10.08 -18.87
CA ALA A 36 -1.03 -8.87 -18.14
C ALA A 36 -1.77 -7.93 -19.09
N LEU A 37 -3.10 -7.87 -18.96
CA LEU A 37 -3.91 -6.93 -19.71
C LEU A 37 -3.54 -5.51 -19.24
N ALA A 38 -2.90 -4.75 -20.12
CA ALA A 38 -2.65 -3.34 -19.88
C ALA A 38 -4.00 -2.62 -19.84
N TYR A 39 -4.36 -2.15 -18.65
CA TYR A 39 -5.53 -1.30 -18.48
C TYR A 39 -5.24 0.07 -19.09
N ASP A 40 -6.01 0.48 -20.10
CA ASP A 40 -5.98 1.84 -20.65
C ASP A 40 -7.01 2.71 -19.91
N PRO A 41 -6.58 3.63 -19.03
CA PRO A 41 -7.48 4.51 -18.28
C PRO A 41 -8.23 5.52 -19.16
N GLY A 42 -7.88 5.65 -20.44
CA GLY A 42 -8.54 6.54 -21.37
C GLY A 42 -8.42 8.03 -21.01
N THR A 43 -9.09 8.88 -21.76
CA THR A 43 -8.93 10.34 -21.62
C THR A 43 -9.55 10.88 -20.33
N GLU A 44 -10.69 10.33 -19.90
CA GLU A 44 -11.45 10.78 -18.73
C GLU A 44 -10.70 10.55 -17.42
N GLU A 45 -10.10 9.37 -17.22
CA GLU A 45 -9.37 9.08 -15.99
C GLU A 45 -7.99 9.75 -15.97
N MET A 46 -7.39 9.97 -17.14
CA MET A 46 -6.16 10.74 -17.32
C MET A 46 -6.40 12.26 -17.26
N ARG A 47 -7.64 12.74 -17.10
CA ARG A 47 -7.91 14.18 -17.00
C ARG A 47 -7.19 14.77 -15.80
N ALA A 48 -6.53 15.91 -16.04
CA ALA A 48 -5.94 16.71 -14.97
C ALA A 48 -7.06 17.19 -14.01
N ARG A 49 -7.11 16.58 -12.83
CA ARG A 49 -8.04 16.98 -11.76
C ARG A 49 -7.59 18.26 -11.07
N TYR A 50 -6.29 18.51 -11.05
CA TYR A 50 -5.71 19.72 -10.47
C TYR A 50 -5.69 20.86 -11.49
N LYS A 51 -6.18 22.03 -11.07
CA LYS A 51 -6.12 23.26 -11.87
C LYS A 51 -5.43 24.33 -11.04
N GLU A 52 -4.31 24.84 -11.55
CA GLU A 52 -3.69 26.04 -10.99
C GLU A 52 -4.62 27.22 -11.17
N THR A 53 -5.23 27.66 -10.08
CA THR A 53 -6.17 28.79 -10.07
C THR A 53 -5.63 29.87 -9.15
N GLU A 54 -6.06 31.12 -9.38
CA GLU A 54 -5.58 32.27 -8.62
C GLU A 54 -5.74 32.10 -7.11
N HIS A 55 -6.85 31.49 -6.65
CA HIS A 55 -7.08 31.25 -5.23
C HIS A 55 -6.07 30.26 -4.61
N ILE A 56 -5.65 29.22 -5.35
CA ILE A 56 -4.63 28.27 -4.87
C ILE A 56 -3.27 28.95 -4.79
N LYS A 57 -2.90 29.74 -5.81
CA LYS A 57 -1.64 30.50 -5.80
C LYS A 57 -1.61 31.51 -4.64
N ALA A 58 -2.73 32.18 -4.40
CA ALA A 58 -2.86 33.11 -3.28
C ALA A 58 -2.66 32.41 -1.93
N PHE A 59 -3.30 31.25 -1.70
CA PHE A 59 -3.15 30.46 -0.47
C PHE A 59 -1.69 30.14 -0.15
N TYR A 60 -0.93 29.63 -1.12
CA TYR A 60 0.48 29.30 -0.89
C TYR A 60 1.39 30.51 -0.74
N ARG A 61 1.06 31.63 -1.39
CA ARG A 61 1.81 32.88 -1.23
C ARG A 61 1.69 33.43 0.19
N VAL A 62 0.48 33.43 0.77
CA VAL A 62 0.24 34.02 2.09
C VAL A 62 0.63 33.09 3.25
N ASN A 63 0.56 31.78 3.04
CA ASN A 63 0.88 30.78 4.07
C ASN A 63 2.30 30.20 3.95
N ARG A 64 3.19 30.86 3.19
CA ARG A 64 4.58 30.41 3.09
C ARG A 64 5.27 30.60 4.45
N TYR A 65 6.06 29.61 4.86
CA TYR A 65 6.94 29.74 6.03
C TYR A 65 7.95 30.88 5.80
N PRO A 66 8.24 31.68 6.83
CA PRO A 66 9.24 32.73 6.71
C PRO A 66 10.59 32.10 6.38
N GLU A 67 11.22 32.56 5.31
CA GLU A 67 12.60 32.16 5.01
C GLU A 67 13.49 32.83 6.05
N HIS A 68 14.09 32.00 6.91
CA HIS A 68 15.07 32.46 7.88
C HIS A 68 16.25 33.10 7.13
N LYS A 69 16.61 34.33 7.53
CA LYS A 69 17.84 35.02 7.12
C LYS A 69 18.82 35.05 8.27
#